data_AF-A0A7S3M9U1-F1
#
_entry.id   AF-A0A7S3M9U1-F1
#
_cell.length_a   1.000
_cell.length_b   1.000
_cell.length_c   1.000
_cell.angle_alpha   90.00
_cell.angle_beta   90.00
_cell.angle_gamma   90.00
#
_symmetry.space_group_name_H-M   'P 1'
#
loop_
_entity.id
_entity.type
_entity.pdbx_description
1 polymer ?
#
loop_
_entity_poly.entity_id
_entity_poly.type
_entity_poly.pdbx_seq_one_letter_code
_entity_poly.pdbx_strand_id
1 'polypeptide(L)'
;LNELRRFLGCKHHNHHTIYNVSSEAEYNIEQDLENVRTFPINASNPCAIRTLLTLCGDVDAYINNHSSNVVIFHCKTGLGRSCMVAACYLLHTGVCTSAAQAIAFVNRQRTPETLPAISVPSQIRYIHYYEALLRSESALTTSYRVTHIRIITVPSFSSALIDCGCSPTVSLSVLARSGTAQTDVAWYPRRVFNQTDALNGIPPRRYSAERDNVVDIPLNKHNVIVRGDVCLAVFSEGEKMCQLYF
;
A
#
# COMPACT_ATOMS: atom_id res chain seq x y z
N LEU A 1 21.24 14.19 6.39
CA LEU A 1 20.96 13.79 7.80
C LEU A 1 21.47 14.82 8.81
N ASN A 2 22.74 15.28 8.74
CA ASN A 2 23.26 16.29 9.67
C ASN A 2 22.44 17.59 9.73
N GLU A 3 21.96 18.08 8.58
CA GLU A 3 21.09 19.26 8.53
C GLU A 3 19.74 19.04 9.22
N LEU A 4 19.15 17.85 9.03
CA LEU A 4 17.91 17.47 9.72
C LEU A 4 18.13 17.39 11.23
N ARG A 5 19.23 16.78 11.68
CA ARG A 5 19.61 16.71 13.10
C ARG A 5 19.75 18.12 13.68
N ARG A 6 20.44 19.02 12.99
CA ARG A 6 20.58 20.43 13.38
C ARG A 6 19.23 21.13 13.44
N PHE A 7 18.38 20.96 12.42
CA PHE A 7 17.05 21.57 12.36
C PHE A 7 16.19 21.14 13.55
N LEU A 8 16.10 19.82 13.80
CA LEU A 8 15.32 19.25 14.90
C LEU A 8 15.89 19.67 16.25
N GLY A 9 17.22 19.66 16.42
CA GLY A 9 17.89 20.12 17.62
C GLY A 9 17.66 21.60 17.93
N CYS A 10 17.57 22.46 16.92
CA CYS A 10 17.33 23.89 17.12
C CYS A 10 15.84 24.26 17.27
N LYS A 11 14.93 23.56 16.60
CA LYS A 11 13.50 23.93 16.53
C LYS A 11 12.59 23.09 17.43
N HIS A 12 12.94 21.84 17.64
CA HIS A 12 12.10 20.84 18.32
C HIS A 12 12.93 19.97 19.27
N HIS A 13 13.86 20.59 20.00
CA HIS A 13 14.74 19.87 20.93
C HIS A 13 13.92 19.04 21.93
N ASN A 14 14.16 17.73 22.00
CA ASN A 14 13.43 16.77 22.85
C ASN A 14 11.90 16.69 22.65
N HIS A 15 11.38 17.32 21.60
CA HIS A 15 9.94 17.37 21.30
C HIS A 15 9.64 16.92 19.87
N HIS A 16 10.43 15.98 19.35
CA HIS A 16 10.16 15.36 18.04
C HIS A 16 10.29 13.85 18.06
N THR A 17 9.53 13.18 17.20
CA THR A 17 9.71 11.76 16.85
C THR A 17 9.57 11.59 15.35
N ILE A 18 10.44 10.76 14.77
CA ILE A 18 10.45 10.46 13.35
C ILE A 18 9.81 9.08 13.15
N TYR A 19 8.76 9.03 12.35
CA TYR A 19 8.13 7.79 11.92
C TYR A 19 8.67 7.41 10.55
N ASN A 20 9.60 6.46 10.53
CA ASN A 20 10.13 5.89 9.29
C ASN A 20 9.16 4.82 8.77
N VAL A 21 8.58 5.07 7.60
CA VAL A 21 7.65 4.13 6.97
C VAL A 21 8.22 3.43 5.74
N SER A 22 9.52 3.59 5.49
CA SER A 22 10.24 2.82 4.47
C SER A 22 10.56 1.42 4.98
N SER A 23 10.39 0.40 4.13
CA SER A 23 10.87 -0.96 4.43
C SER A 23 12.27 -1.22 3.87
N GLU A 24 12.77 -0.36 2.98
CA GLU A 24 14.05 -0.53 2.34
C GLU A 24 15.19 -0.20 3.31
N ALA A 25 16.15 -1.11 3.46
CA ALA A 25 17.25 -0.98 4.42
C ALA A 25 18.12 0.28 4.17
N GLU A 26 18.22 0.72 2.92
CA GLU A 26 18.93 1.96 2.52
C GLU A 26 18.31 3.24 3.11
N TYR A 27 17.08 3.17 3.61
CA TYR A 27 16.39 4.26 4.31
C TYR A 27 16.14 3.96 5.79
N ASN A 28 16.85 2.97 6.35
CA ASN A 28 16.87 2.83 7.80
C ASN A 28 17.77 3.92 8.39
N ILE A 29 17.14 4.91 9.03
CA ILE A 29 17.79 6.06 9.65
C ILE A 29 17.92 5.93 11.17
N GLU A 30 17.55 4.79 11.76
CA GLU A 30 17.61 4.57 13.22
C GLU A 30 19.02 4.62 13.77
N GLN A 31 20.03 4.23 12.96
CA GLN A 31 21.44 4.30 13.36
C GLN A 31 22.00 5.73 13.26
N ASP A 32 21.35 6.59 12.48
CA ASP A 32 21.80 7.94 12.21
C ASP A 32 21.07 8.99 13.05
N LEU A 33 19.82 8.75 13.45
CA LEU A 33 18.97 9.73 14.12
C LEU A 33 18.34 9.14 15.37
N GLU A 34 18.24 9.97 16.40
CA GLU A 34 17.53 9.66 17.64
C GLU A 34 16.02 9.79 17.45
N ASN A 35 15.24 9.19 18.36
CA ASN A 35 13.77 9.26 18.39
C ASN A 35 13.10 8.80 17.07
N VAL A 36 13.67 7.77 16.44
CA VAL A 36 13.09 7.12 15.26
C VAL A 36 12.23 5.93 15.69
N ARG A 37 11.04 5.82 15.11
CA ARG A 37 10.14 4.66 15.19
C ARG A 37 9.89 4.14 13.79
N THR A 38 10.07 2.84 13.57
CA THR A 38 9.94 2.25 12.23
C THR A 38 8.66 1.43 12.09
N PHE A 39 7.88 1.74 11.06
CA PHE A 39 6.68 1.02 10.63
C PHE A 39 6.84 0.66 9.14
N PRO A 40 7.50 -0.45 8.81
CA PRO A 40 7.96 -0.69 7.45
C PRO A 40 6.79 -0.92 6.48
N ILE A 41 6.71 -0.09 5.43
CA ILE A 41 5.74 -0.21 4.32
C ILE A 41 6.52 -0.33 3.01
N ASN A 42 6.32 -1.39 2.23
CA ASN A 42 6.96 -1.53 0.90
C ASN A 42 6.47 -0.44 -0.06
N ALA A 43 7.37 0.14 -0.88
CA ALA A 43 7.04 1.24 -1.79
C ALA A 43 5.87 0.94 -2.75
N SER A 44 5.69 -0.31 -3.15
CA SER A 44 4.64 -0.72 -4.09
C SER A 44 3.34 -1.19 -3.43
N ASN A 45 3.28 -1.22 -2.10
CA ASN A 45 2.20 -1.82 -1.34
C ASN A 45 1.52 -0.72 -0.49
N PRO A 46 0.21 -0.77 -0.29
CA PRO A 46 -0.33 -0.20 0.92
C PRO A 46 0.18 -0.99 2.13
N CYS A 47 0.26 -0.31 3.26
CA CYS A 47 0.50 -0.95 4.54
C CYS A 47 -0.70 -1.82 4.93
N ALA A 48 -0.49 -2.90 5.68
CA ALA A 48 -1.61 -3.63 6.28
C ALA A 48 -2.53 -2.65 7.02
N ILE A 49 -3.84 -2.74 6.81
CA ILE A 49 -4.77 -1.74 7.38
C ILE A 49 -4.68 -1.67 8.93
N ARG A 50 -4.37 -2.81 9.57
CA ARG A 50 -4.11 -2.89 11.01
C ARG A 50 -2.88 -2.11 11.45
N THR A 51 -1.83 -2.11 10.64
CA THR A 51 -0.62 -1.34 10.94
C THR A 51 -0.89 0.15 10.84
N LEU A 52 -1.76 0.62 9.92
CA LEU A 52 -2.17 2.03 9.88
C LEU A 52 -2.89 2.45 11.16
N LEU A 53 -3.77 1.60 11.70
CA LEU A 53 -4.45 1.85 12.98
C LEU A 53 -3.45 1.93 14.14
N THR A 54 -2.53 0.97 14.23
CA THR A 54 -1.49 0.97 15.28
C THR A 54 -0.58 2.18 15.15
N LEU A 55 -0.12 2.52 13.95
CA LEU A 55 0.75 3.66 13.69
C LEU A 55 0.04 4.96 14.09
N CYS A 56 -1.21 5.18 13.64
CA CYS A 56 -1.95 6.39 13.99
C CYS A 56 -2.19 6.52 15.48
N GLY A 57 -2.49 5.42 16.18
CA GLY A 57 -2.63 5.43 17.65
C GLY A 57 -1.31 5.75 18.37
N ASP A 58 -0.18 5.25 17.86
CA ASP A 58 1.15 5.55 18.40
C ASP A 58 1.53 7.04 18.21
N VAL A 59 1.22 7.58 17.03
CA VAL A 59 1.36 9.01 16.72
C VAL A 59 0.49 9.84 17.66
N ASP A 60 -0.77 9.46 17.84
CA ASP A 60 -1.72 10.18 18.68
C ASP A 60 -1.25 10.23 20.14
N ALA A 61 -0.82 9.10 20.68
CA ALA A 61 -0.27 9.01 22.02
C ALA A 61 0.97 9.91 22.19
N TYR A 62 1.86 9.96 21.20
CA TYR A 62 3.05 10.82 21.26
C TYR A 62 2.71 12.31 21.20
N ILE A 63 1.87 12.73 20.24
CA ILE A 63 1.48 14.14 20.07
C ILE A 63 0.73 14.65 21.30
N ASN A 64 -0.18 13.86 21.85
CA ASN A 64 -1.00 14.27 22.98
C ASN A 64 -0.25 14.25 24.32
N ASN A 65 0.95 13.68 24.38
CA ASN A 65 1.76 13.67 25.61
C ASN A 65 2.33 15.05 25.97
N HIS A 66 2.54 15.94 25.00
CA HIS A 66 3.03 17.30 25.27
C HIS A 66 2.71 18.25 24.10
N SER A 67 2.25 19.47 24.40
CA SER A 67 1.80 20.46 23.40
C SER A 67 2.86 20.89 22.38
N SER A 68 4.14 20.84 22.76
CA SER A 68 5.28 21.12 21.86
C SER A 68 5.67 19.96 20.94
N ASN A 69 5.11 18.76 21.13
CA ASN A 69 5.54 17.57 20.38
C ASN A 69 5.17 17.67 18.90
N VAL A 70 6.12 17.30 18.04
CA VAL A 70 5.93 17.22 16.59
C VAL A 70 6.31 15.85 16.06
N VAL A 71 5.63 15.41 15.01
CA VAL A 71 5.93 14.15 14.32
C VAL A 71 6.40 14.40 12.90
N ILE A 72 7.34 13.58 12.45
CA ILE A 72 7.87 13.62 11.09
C ILE A 72 7.60 12.28 10.43
N PHE A 73 6.75 12.25 9.41
CA PHE A 73 6.57 11.06 8.58
C PHE A 73 7.62 11.02 7.47
N HIS A 74 8.47 9.99 7.47
CA HIS A 74 9.54 9.82 6.51
C HIS A 74 9.33 8.59 5.64
N CYS A 75 9.56 8.74 4.33
CA CYS A 75 9.81 7.64 3.41
C CYS A 75 10.84 8.08 2.35
N LYS A 76 11.28 7.18 1.46
CA LYS A 76 12.21 7.46 0.35
C LYS A 76 12.03 8.83 -0.33
N THR A 77 10.82 9.15 -0.79
CA THR A 77 10.54 10.39 -1.55
C THR A 77 9.78 11.44 -0.74
N GLY A 78 9.31 11.07 0.46
CA GLY A 78 8.34 11.89 1.21
C GLY A 78 7.00 12.07 0.50
N LEU A 79 6.68 11.22 -0.49
CA LEU A 79 5.40 11.13 -1.21
C LEU A 79 4.80 9.72 -1.02
N GLY A 80 3.54 9.53 -1.39
CA GLY A 80 2.85 8.24 -1.35
C GLY A 80 2.67 7.70 0.07
N ARG A 81 3.60 6.88 0.57
CA ARG A 81 3.52 6.18 1.88
C ARG A 81 3.35 7.15 3.06
N SER A 82 4.27 8.10 3.20
CA SER A 82 4.24 9.09 4.29
C SER A 82 3.01 9.99 4.22
N CYS A 83 2.60 10.35 3.01
CA CYS A 83 1.40 11.17 2.77
C CYS A 83 0.11 10.40 3.05
N MET A 84 0.05 9.11 2.72
CA MET A 84 -1.06 8.22 3.06
C MET A 84 -1.24 8.11 4.58
N VAL A 85 -0.14 7.94 5.32
CA VAL A 85 -0.15 7.93 6.79
C VAL A 85 -0.62 9.26 7.35
N ALA A 86 -0.12 10.40 6.82
CA ALA A 86 -0.57 11.72 7.23
C ALA A 86 -2.08 11.91 6.99
N ALA A 87 -2.60 11.48 5.84
CA ALA A 87 -4.03 11.53 5.53
C ALA A 87 -4.86 10.66 6.49
N CYS A 88 -4.39 9.45 6.82
CA CYS A 88 -5.06 8.59 7.81
C CYS A 88 -5.05 9.23 9.20
N TYR A 89 -3.96 9.89 9.61
CA TYR A 89 -3.90 10.56 10.89
C TYR A 89 -4.80 11.80 10.97
N LEU A 90 -4.93 12.58 9.88
CA LEU A 90 -5.91 13.67 9.79
C LEU A 90 -7.35 13.18 9.94
N LEU A 91 -7.66 11.97 9.45
CA LEU A 91 -8.95 11.32 9.70
C LEU A 91 -9.07 10.87 11.16
N HIS A 92 -8.02 10.25 11.70
CA HIS A 92 -7.99 9.72 13.06
C HIS A 92 -8.28 10.78 14.11
N THR A 93 -7.72 11.98 13.94
CA THR A 93 -7.92 13.14 14.81
C THR A 93 -9.25 13.86 14.60
N GLY A 94 -10.00 13.53 13.54
CA GLY A 94 -11.23 14.22 13.17
C GLY A 94 -11.03 15.59 12.51
N VAL A 95 -9.78 16.02 12.27
CA VAL A 95 -9.48 17.28 11.55
C VAL A 95 -10.05 17.23 10.13
N CYS A 96 -9.98 16.07 9.48
CA CYS A 96 -10.70 15.79 8.23
C CYS A 96 -11.81 14.77 8.51
N THR A 97 -12.99 15.02 7.97
CA THR A 97 -14.17 14.16 8.19
C THR A 97 -14.40 13.17 7.05
N SER A 98 -13.65 13.28 5.95
CA SER A 98 -13.69 12.33 4.83
C SER A 98 -12.32 12.09 4.20
N ALA A 99 -12.13 10.90 3.62
CA ALA A 99 -10.87 10.54 2.96
C ALA A 99 -10.54 11.49 1.80
N ALA A 100 -11.56 11.92 1.03
CA ALA A 100 -11.39 12.89 -0.04
C ALA A 100 -10.85 14.23 0.48
N GLN A 101 -11.37 14.72 1.60
CA GLN A 101 -10.88 15.94 2.24
C GLN A 101 -9.43 15.77 2.72
N ALA A 102 -9.11 14.66 3.38
CA ALA A 102 -7.77 14.39 3.89
C ALA A 102 -6.73 14.28 2.75
N ILE A 103 -7.06 13.59 1.67
CA ILE A 103 -6.21 13.47 0.47
C ILE A 103 -5.97 14.84 -0.17
N ALA A 104 -7.05 15.62 -0.38
CA ALA A 104 -6.94 16.96 -0.96
C ALA A 104 -6.11 17.91 -0.08
N PHE A 105 -6.27 17.81 1.23
CA PHE A 105 -5.48 18.58 2.19
C PHE A 105 -3.99 18.26 2.07
N VAL A 106 -3.62 16.97 2.15
CA VAL A 106 -2.22 16.54 2.07
C VAL A 106 -1.60 16.90 0.72
N ASN A 107 -2.31 16.67 -0.39
CA ASN A 107 -1.81 17.03 -1.72
C ASN A 107 -1.52 18.52 -1.84
N ARG A 108 -2.42 19.39 -1.38
CA ARG A 108 -2.23 20.85 -1.41
C ARG A 108 -1.08 21.31 -0.52
N GLN A 109 -0.88 20.69 0.64
CA GLN A 109 0.19 21.09 1.57
C GLN A 109 1.57 20.57 1.15
N ARG A 110 1.63 19.42 0.47
CA ARG A 110 2.91 18.74 0.19
C ARG A 110 3.48 19.04 -1.19
N THR A 111 2.62 19.23 -2.19
CA THR A 111 3.03 19.36 -3.59
C THR A 111 2.39 20.58 -4.24
N PRO A 112 3.10 21.27 -5.16
CA PRO A 112 2.46 22.22 -6.08
C PRO A 112 1.35 21.54 -6.88
N GLU A 113 0.36 22.29 -7.36
CA GLU A 113 -0.88 21.79 -7.98
C GLU A 113 -0.69 20.84 -9.19
N THR A 114 0.52 20.74 -9.74
CA THR A 114 0.82 19.98 -10.96
C THR A 114 0.91 18.46 -10.76
N LEU A 115 1.23 17.96 -9.55
CA LEU A 115 1.33 16.52 -9.28
C LEU A 115 0.84 16.15 -7.87
N PRO A 116 -0.08 15.19 -7.70
CA PRO A 116 -0.58 14.82 -6.39
C PRO A 116 0.46 14.05 -5.56
N ALA A 117 0.62 14.42 -4.29
CA ALA A 117 1.49 13.72 -3.34
C ALA A 117 1.03 12.27 -3.06
N ILE A 118 -0.28 12.00 -3.14
CA ILE A 118 -0.89 10.68 -3.05
C ILE A 118 -1.55 10.37 -4.40
N SER A 119 -0.90 9.52 -5.19
CA SER A 119 -1.36 9.19 -6.56
C SER A 119 -1.66 7.70 -6.76
N VAL A 120 -1.14 6.82 -5.90
CA VAL A 120 -1.29 5.36 -6.07
C VAL A 120 -2.71 4.93 -5.66
N PRO A 121 -3.50 4.32 -6.56
CA PRO A 121 -4.90 3.97 -6.27
C PRO A 121 -5.08 3.06 -5.04
N SER A 122 -4.17 2.12 -4.82
CA SER A 122 -4.19 1.25 -3.64
C SER A 122 -3.97 2.04 -2.35
N GLN A 123 -3.13 3.08 -2.34
CA GLN A 123 -2.95 3.94 -1.16
C GLN A 123 -4.22 4.76 -0.89
N ILE A 124 -4.83 5.33 -1.95
CA ILE A 124 -6.11 6.06 -1.87
C ILE A 124 -7.21 5.16 -1.30
N ARG A 125 -7.33 3.93 -1.80
CA ARG A 125 -8.29 2.92 -1.30
C ARG A 125 -8.12 2.68 0.19
N TYR A 126 -6.89 2.57 0.67
CA TYR A 126 -6.61 2.32 2.08
C TYR A 126 -6.97 3.50 2.98
N ILE A 127 -6.88 4.74 2.48
CA ILE A 127 -7.37 5.92 3.22
C ILE A 127 -8.90 5.86 3.35
N HIS A 128 -9.61 5.44 2.29
CA HIS A 128 -11.06 5.19 2.35
C HIS A 128 -11.43 4.03 3.28
N TYR A 129 -10.64 2.95 3.29
CA TYR A 129 -10.83 1.87 4.26
C TYR A 129 -10.63 2.36 5.69
N TYR A 130 -9.61 3.18 5.93
CA TYR A 130 -9.34 3.77 7.23
C TYR A 130 -10.53 4.63 7.70
N GLU A 131 -11.05 5.50 6.83
CA GLU A 131 -12.27 6.28 7.06
C GLU A 131 -13.47 5.39 7.42
N ALA A 132 -13.70 4.31 6.67
CA ALA A 132 -14.80 3.38 6.91
C ALA A 132 -14.65 2.65 8.27
N LEU A 133 -13.43 2.32 8.66
CA LEU A 133 -13.13 1.67 9.94
C LEU A 133 -13.31 2.61 11.13
N LEU A 134 -13.02 3.91 10.98
CA LEU A 134 -13.33 4.88 12.04
C LEU A 134 -14.84 5.03 12.26
N ARG A 135 -15.66 4.78 11.22
CA ARG A 135 -17.13 4.90 11.28
C ARG A 135 -17.85 3.62 11.69
N SER A 136 -17.19 2.46 11.59
CA SER A 136 -17.83 1.16 11.79
C SER A 136 -17.08 0.30 12.81
N GLU A 137 -17.82 -0.40 13.66
CA GLU A 137 -17.25 -1.43 14.57
C GLU A 137 -16.99 -2.77 13.85
N SER A 138 -17.10 -2.80 12.52
CA SER A 138 -17.13 -4.05 11.74
C SER A 138 -15.80 -4.81 11.77
N ALA A 139 -15.91 -6.13 11.93
CA ALA A 139 -14.77 -7.03 11.97
C ALA A 139 -13.96 -7.00 10.67
N LEU A 140 -12.69 -6.60 10.78
CA LEU A 140 -11.68 -6.51 9.72
C LEU A 140 -11.41 -7.77 8.90
N THR A 141 -11.98 -8.92 9.25
CA THR A 141 -11.50 -10.20 8.70
C THR A 141 -12.62 -11.18 8.37
N THR A 142 -13.23 -10.98 7.21
CA THR A 142 -14.00 -12.03 6.52
C THR A 142 -13.09 -12.77 5.55
N SER A 143 -13.22 -14.10 5.49
CA SER A 143 -12.56 -14.92 4.48
C SER A 143 -13.44 -15.01 3.25
N TYR A 144 -12.85 -14.84 2.07
CA TYR A 144 -13.55 -14.93 0.79
C TYR A 144 -12.93 -16.02 -0.08
N ARG A 145 -13.76 -16.68 -0.89
CA ARG A 145 -13.29 -17.57 -1.96
C ARG A 145 -13.34 -16.83 -3.28
N VAL A 146 -12.18 -16.63 -3.92
CA VAL A 146 -12.10 -16.02 -5.25
C VAL A 146 -12.48 -17.06 -6.28
N THR A 147 -13.61 -16.86 -6.97
CA THR A 147 -14.14 -17.81 -7.96
C THR A 147 -13.80 -17.43 -9.38
N HIS A 148 -13.60 -16.14 -9.64
CA HIS A 148 -13.47 -15.60 -11.00
C HIS A 148 -12.75 -14.26 -10.99
N ILE A 149 -11.87 -14.04 -11.96
CA ILE A 149 -11.28 -12.74 -12.28
C ILE A 149 -11.61 -12.43 -13.75
N ARG A 150 -12.15 -11.23 -14.00
CA ARG A 150 -12.41 -10.72 -15.34
C ARG A 150 -11.63 -9.43 -15.55
N ILE A 151 -10.81 -9.40 -16.60
CA ILE A 151 -10.16 -8.17 -17.07
C ILE A 151 -11.05 -7.59 -18.17
N ILE A 152 -11.55 -6.38 -17.93
CA ILE A 152 -12.36 -5.64 -18.90
C ILE A 152 -11.40 -4.87 -19.79
N THR A 153 -11.54 -5.04 -21.10
CA THR A 153 -10.56 -4.66 -22.14
C THR A 153 -9.32 -5.56 -22.14
N VAL A 154 -8.84 -5.91 -23.33
CA VAL A 154 -7.59 -6.66 -23.50
C VAL A 154 -6.48 -5.66 -23.79
N PRO A 155 -5.55 -5.42 -22.86
CA PRO A 155 -4.47 -4.48 -23.10
C PRO A 155 -3.47 -5.01 -24.14
N SER A 156 -2.98 -4.12 -25.02
CA SER A 156 -1.94 -4.42 -26.00
C SER A 156 -0.61 -3.83 -25.53
N PHE A 157 0.36 -4.69 -25.18
CA PHE A 157 1.67 -4.27 -24.65
C PHE A 157 2.82 -4.41 -25.66
N SER A 158 2.56 -4.92 -26.87
CA SER A 158 3.59 -5.05 -27.90
C SER A 158 3.47 -3.91 -28.90
N SER A 159 4.35 -2.92 -28.78
CA SER A 159 4.43 -1.78 -29.69
C SER A 159 5.16 -2.10 -31.01
N ALA A 160 5.64 -3.33 -31.20
CA ALA A 160 6.55 -3.69 -32.30
C ALA A 160 5.86 -4.39 -33.48
N LEU A 161 4.61 -4.85 -33.34
CA LEU A 161 3.91 -5.61 -34.38
C LEU A 161 2.41 -5.30 -34.35
N ILE A 162 1.88 -5.02 -35.54
CA ILE A 162 0.44 -4.99 -35.83
C ILE A 162 -0.10 -6.41 -35.50
N ASP A 163 -1.21 -6.52 -34.74
CA ASP A 163 -1.89 -7.76 -34.32
C ASP A 163 -1.35 -8.55 -33.10
N CYS A 164 -0.59 -7.94 -32.19
CA CYS A 164 -0.14 -8.64 -30.97
C CYS A 164 -1.16 -8.64 -29.83
N GLY A 165 -1.78 -9.79 -29.58
CA GLY A 165 -2.51 -10.05 -28.33
C GLY A 165 -1.59 -10.20 -27.10
N CYS A 166 -2.16 -10.18 -25.89
CA CYS A 166 -1.47 -10.48 -24.63
C CYS A 166 -1.90 -11.83 -24.05
N SER A 167 -1.09 -12.40 -23.16
CA SER A 167 -1.40 -13.67 -22.49
C SER A 167 -1.36 -13.47 -20.98
N PRO A 168 -2.35 -12.76 -20.40
CA PRO A 168 -2.27 -12.32 -19.03
C PRO A 168 -2.37 -13.51 -18.06
N THR A 169 -1.52 -13.51 -17.05
CA THR A 169 -1.60 -14.41 -15.91
C THR A 169 -1.78 -13.62 -14.63
N VAL A 170 -2.43 -14.24 -13.64
CA VAL A 170 -2.66 -13.60 -12.34
C VAL A 170 -1.95 -14.33 -11.21
N SER A 171 -1.47 -13.54 -10.26
CA SER A 171 -1.05 -14.03 -8.95
C SER A 171 -1.85 -13.33 -7.86
N LEU A 172 -2.33 -14.11 -6.90
CA LEU A 172 -2.91 -13.61 -5.66
C LEU A 172 -1.97 -13.88 -4.50
N SER A 173 -1.75 -12.87 -3.68
CA SER A 173 -0.99 -12.95 -2.44
C SER A 173 -1.78 -12.32 -1.31
N VAL A 174 -1.69 -12.89 -0.12
CA VAL A 174 -2.22 -12.26 1.11
C VAL A 174 -1.06 -11.69 1.91
N LEU A 175 -1.25 -10.51 2.50
CA LEU A 175 -0.22 -9.92 3.35
C LEU A 175 -0.14 -10.73 4.66
N ALA A 176 1.02 -11.37 4.87
CA ALA A 176 1.29 -12.21 6.02
C ALA A 176 2.29 -11.53 6.95
N ARG A 177 2.18 -11.84 8.24
CA ARG A 177 3.02 -11.30 9.30
C ARG A 177 4.13 -12.29 9.62
N SER A 178 5.40 -11.89 9.58
CA SER A 178 6.49 -12.69 10.15
C SER A 178 6.59 -12.37 11.64
N GLY A 179 6.61 -13.40 12.49
CA GLY A 179 6.86 -13.26 13.94
C GLY A 179 5.62 -13.21 14.83
N THR A 180 5.83 -13.58 16.10
CA THR A 180 4.82 -13.61 17.18
C THR A 180 4.86 -12.36 18.06
N ALA A 181 6.00 -11.65 18.12
CA ALA A 181 6.21 -10.48 18.98
C ALA A 181 5.77 -9.15 18.33
N GLN A 182 5.50 -8.15 19.17
CA GLN A 182 4.87 -6.88 18.83
C GLN A 182 5.80 -5.86 18.17
N THR A 183 7.12 -6.09 18.21
CA THR A 183 8.15 -5.10 17.84
C THR A 183 8.93 -5.43 16.56
N ASP A 184 8.89 -6.67 16.06
CA ASP A 184 9.60 -7.10 14.83
C ASP A 184 8.62 -7.65 13.78
N VAL A 185 7.56 -6.88 13.53
CA VAL A 185 6.53 -7.26 12.56
C VAL A 185 6.96 -6.81 11.16
N ALA A 186 7.54 -7.73 10.39
CA ALA A 186 7.67 -7.54 8.95
C ALA A 186 6.45 -8.14 8.23
N TRP A 187 5.86 -7.35 7.34
CA TRP A 187 4.78 -7.79 6.46
C TRP A 187 5.36 -8.25 5.13
N TYR A 188 4.99 -9.46 4.71
CA TYR A 188 5.44 -10.02 3.43
C TYR A 188 4.25 -10.58 2.64
N PRO A 189 4.26 -10.46 1.31
CA PRO A 189 3.23 -11.07 0.47
C PRO A 189 3.41 -12.59 0.46
N ARG A 190 2.47 -13.33 1.05
CA ARG A 190 2.41 -14.79 0.93
C ARG A 190 1.51 -15.14 -0.24
N ARG A 191 2.10 -15.66 -1.31
CA ARG A 191 1.38 -16.13 -2.49
C ARG A 191 0.39 -17.25 -2.10
N VAL A 192 -0.86 -17.09 -2.49
CA VAL A 192 -1.93 -18.09 -2.31
C VAL A 192 -2.37 -18.71 -3.62
N PHE A 193 -2.13 -18.02 -4.74
CA PHE A 193 -2.40 -18.54 -6.08
C PHE A 193 -1.45 -17.91 -7.10
N ASN A 194 -1.05 -18.72 -8.08
CA ASN A 194 -0.37 -18.27 -9.28
C ASN A 194 -0.83 -19.15 -10.44
N GLN A 195 -1.39 -18.50 -11.45
CA GLN A 195 -1.97 -19.18 -12.60
C GLN A 195 -0.93 -19.96 -13.41
N THR A 196 0.30 -19.46 -13.53
CA THR A 196 1.36 -20.16 -14.28
C THR A 196 1.71 -21.50 -13.64
N ASP A 197 1.81 -21.52 -12.31
CA ASP A 197 2.07 -22.74 -11.54
C ASP A 197 0.90 -23.74 -11.72
N ALA A 198 -0.33 -23.24 -11.70
CA ALA A 198 -1.55 -24.04 -11.87
C ALA A 198 -1.72 -24.64 -13.28
N LEU A 199 -1.04 -24.07 -14.28
CA LEU A 199 -1.07 -24.56 -15.66
C LEU A 199 0.00 -25.64 -15.95
N ASN A 200 0.84 -26.02 -14.97
CA ASN A 200 1.91 -27.02 -15.16
C ASN A 200 2.81 -26.75 -16.38
N GLY A 201 3.12 -25.48 -16.65
CA GLY A 201 3.95 -25.08 -17.79
C GLY A 201 3.23 -24.99 -19.13
N ILE A 202 1.92 -25.28 -19.18
CA ILE A 202 1.10 -24.99 -20.36
C ILE A 202 0.98 -23.46 -20.50
N PRO A 203 1.33 -22.88 -21.66
CA PRO A 203 1.23 -21.45 -21.85
C PRO A 203 -0.23 -21.00 -21.76
N PRO A 204 -0.51 -19.86 -21.12
CA PRO A 204 -1.85 -19.29 -21.08
C PRO A 204 -2.35 -18.96 -22.49
N ARG A 205 -3.67 -19.01 -22.68
CA ARG A 205 -4.31 -18.57 -23.92
C ARG A 205 -3.92 -17.11 -24.21
N ARG A 206 -3.61 -16.83 -25.47
CA ARG A 206 -3.40 -15.46 -25.97
C ARG A 206 -4.74 -14.83 -26.34
N TYR A 207 -4.93 -13.59 -25.92
CA TYR A 207 -6.13 -12.78 -26.14
C TYR A 207 -5.78 -11.55 -26.96
N SER A 208 -6.64 -11.19 -27.91
CA SER A 208 -6.48 -10.03 -28.79
C SER A 208 -7.55 -8.98 -28.54
N ALA A 209 -7.16 -7.71 -28.60
CA ALA A 209 -8.08 -6.58 -28.39
C ALA A 209 -9.25 -6.57 -29.38
N GLU A 210 -9.00 -6.94 -30.64
CA GLU A 210 -10.01 -6.90 -31.71
C GLU A 210 -11.10 -7.97 -31.57
N ARG A 211 -10.76 -9.14 -31.01
CA ARG A 211 -11.66 -10.30 -30.99
C ARG A 211 -12.24 -10.60 -29.63
N ASP A 212 -11.43 -10.54 -28.58
CA ASP A 212 -11.82 -11.10 -27.29
C ASP A 212 -12.52 -10.05 -26.40
N ASN A 213 -12.13 -8.76 -26.47
CA ASN A 213 -12.62 -7.62 -25.66
C ASN A 213 -12.49 -7.76 -24.12
N VAL A 214 -12.50 -8.97 -23.59
CA VAL A 214 -12.41 -9.30 -22.17
C VAL A 214 -11.55 -10.55 -21.99
N VAL A 215 -10.93 -10.68 -20.83
CA VAL A 215 -10.23 -11.90 -20.42
C VAL A 215 -10.90 -12.47 -19.19
N ASP A 216 -11.35 -13.72 -19.29
CA ASP A 216 -11.95 -14.46 -18.20
C ASP A 216 -10.97 -15.50 -17.64
N ILE A 217 -10.72 -15.41 -16.34
CA ILE A 217 -9.82 -16.29 -15.60
C ILE A 217 -10.65 -16.97 -14.51
N PRO A 218 -11.16 -18.19 -14.76
CA PRO A 218 -11.92 -18.93 -13.77
C PRO A 218 -10.99 -19.50 -12.69
N LEU A 219 -11.33 -19.28 -11.42
CA LEU A 219 -10.60 -19.81 -10.25
C LEU A 219 -11.40 -20.84 -9.44
N ASN A 220 -12.61 -21.17 -9.89
CA ASN A 220 -13.54 -22.08 -9.21
C ASN A 220 -12.94 -23.46 -8.89
N LYS A 221 -12.01 -23.97 -9.71
CA LYS A 221 -11.32 -25.25 -9.52
C LYS A 221 -10.09 -25.18 -8.60
N HIS A 222 -9.65 -23.99 -8.22
CA HIS A 222 -8.35 -23.78 -7.56
C HIS A 222 -8.45 -23.49 -6.04
N ASN A 223 -9.66 -23.59 -5.45
CA ASN A 223 -9.94 -23.34 -4.03
C ASN A 223 -9.19 -22.13 -3.43
N VAL A 224 -9.20 -21.00 -4.14
CA VAL A 224 -8.42 -19.82 -3.76
C VAL A 224 -9.14 -19.05 -2.65
N ILE A 225 -8.68 -19.22 -1.42
CA ILE A 225 -9.21 -18.56 -0.24
C ILE A 225 -8.29 -17.39 0.13
N VAL A 226 -8.88 -16.20 0.28
CA VAL A 226 -8.20 -14.96 0.67
C VAL A 226 -8.80 -14.39 1.94
N ARG A 227 -7.99 -13.71 2.74
CA ARG A 227 -8.39 -13.06 3.99
C ARG A 227 -7.44 -11.88 4.28
N GLY A 228 -7.99 -10.78 4.79
CA GLY A 228 -7.21 -9.59 5.14
C GLY A 228 -6.79 -8.81 3.89
N ASP A 229 -5.61 -8.20 3.94
CA ASP A 229 -5.05 -7.42 2.84
C ASP A 229 -4.61 -8.33 1.68
N VAL A 230 -5.25 -8.20 0.52
CA VAL A 230 -5.00 -9.06 -0.66
C VAL A 230 -4.34 -8.24 -1.76
N CYS A 231 -3.29 -8.80 -2.37
CA CYS A 231 -2.68 -8.28 -3.58
C CYS A 231 -3.06 -9.16 -4.78
N LEU A 232 -3.64 -8.54 -5.81
CA LEU A 232 -3.79 -9.12 -7.13
C LEU A 232 -2.75 -8.47 -8.05
N ALA A 233 -1.86 -9.29 -8.62
CA ALA A 233 -0.89 -8.88 -9.62
C ALA A 233 -1.20 -9.55 -10.96
N VAL A 234 -1.14 -8.78 -12.04
CA VAL A 234 -1.33 -9.23 -13.41
C VAL A 234 -0.01 -9.15 -14.15
N PHE A 235 0.32 -10.21 -14.87
CA PHE A 235 1.55 -10.34 -15.65
C PHE A 235 1.22 -10.65 -17.10
N SER A 236 2.10 -10.29 -18.03
CA SER A 236 2.10 -10.80 -19.41
C SER A 236 3.53 -11.15 -19.77
N GLU A 237 3.73 -12.36 -20.30
CA GLU A 237 5.07 -12.83 -20.74
C GLU A 237 6.15 -12.73 -19.65
N GLY A 238 5.75 -12.88 -18.38
CA GLY A 238 6.64 -12.80 -17.21
C GLY A 238 6.84 -11.39 -16.65
N GLU A 239 6.43 -10.35 -17.38
CA GLU A 239 6.51 -8.96 -16.92
C GLU A 239 5.25 -8.56 -16.15
N LYS A 240 5.43 -7.86 -15.02
CA LYS A 240 4.31 -7.37 -14.20
C LYS A 240 3.68 -6.14 -14.87
N MET A 241 2.45 -6.29 -15.32
CA MET A 241 1.68 -5.20 -15.95
C MET A 241 1.13 -4.23 -14.90
N CYS A 242 0.44 -4.78 -13.90
CA CYS A 242 -0.17 -3.99 -12.84
C CYS A 242 -0.36 -4.80 -11.57
N GLN A 243 -0.62 -4.11 -10.48
CA GLN A 243 -1.05 -4.73 -9.23
C GLN A 243 -2.00 -3.81 -8.49
N LEU A 244 -2.89 -4.41 -7.71
CA LEU A 244 -3.84 -3.70 -6.86
C LEU A 244 -3.99 -4.41 -5.53
N TYR A 245 -4.25 -3.64 -4.48
CA TYR A 245 -4.48 -4.16 -3.13
C TYR A 245 -5.90 -3.85 -2.68
N PHE A 246 -6.57 -4.82 -2.07
CA PHE A 246 -7.96 -4.69 -1.65
C PHE A 246 -8.26 -5.43 -0.36
#